data_AF-A0A958DI47-F1
#
_entry.id   AF-A0A958DI47-F1
#
_cell.length_a   1.000
_cell.length_b   1.000
_cell.length_c   1.000
_cell.angle_alpha   90.00
_cell.angle_beta   90.00
_cell.angle_gamma   90.00
#
_symmetry.space_group_name_H-M   'P 1'
#
loop_
_entity.id
_entity.type
_entity.pdbx_description
1 polymer ?
#
loop_
_entity_poly.entity_id
_entity_poly.type
_entity_poly.pdbx_seq_one_letter_code
_entity_poly.pdbx_strand_id
1 'polypeptide(L)'
;MMNFFDVTLAPPRADHILIAKYIVIVLSLMFVPYISTLFGSTLLSLIYSFRGKNENNPMFSRLSQDIADTLMGGWGMAIVMGMLPIFTLAACFAQMLYGAEVAIVQYMAVTLVAVVVSIVLAMWFK
;
A
#
# COMPACT_ATOMS: atom_id res chain seq x y z
N MET A 1 26.38 -14.92 -8.42
CA MET A 1 25.71 -14.51 -7.16
C MET A 1 24.55 -15.47 -6.98
N MET A 2 24.45 -16.20 -5.88
CA MET A 2 23.30 -17.06 -5.62
C MET A 2 22.07 -16.15 -5.45
N ASN A 3 21.13 -16.19 -6.38
CA ASN A 3 19.85 -15.51 -6.23
C ASN A 3 19.13 -16.17 -5.07
N PHE A 4 19.09 -15.51 -3.91
CA PHE A 4 18.35 -15.95 -2.72
C PHE A 4 16.85 -16.20 -3.01
N PHE A 5 16.36 -15.70 -4.16
CA PHE A 5 15.00 -15.87 -4.65
C PHE A 5 14.82 -17.04 -5.64
N ASP A 6 15.90 -17.62 -6.18
CA ASP A 6 15.81 -18.69 -7.20
C ASP A 6 15.57 -20.09 -6.58
N VAL A 7 15.83 -20.26 -5.28
CA VAL A 7 15.81 -21.57 -4.60
C VAL A 7 14.51 -21.83 -3.83
N THR A 8 13.68 -20.82 -3.59
CA THR A 8 12.70 -20.88 -2.48
C THR A 8 11.25 -21.12 -2.91
N LEU A 9 10.96 -21.11 -4.21
CA LEU A 9 9.59 -21.32 -4.71
C LEU A 9 9.50 -22.66 -5.44
N ALA A 10 8.78 -23.60 -4.82
CA ALA A 10 8.44 -24.86 -5.47
C ALA A 10 7.71 -24.58 -6.81
N PRO A 11 7.94 -25.39 -7.86
CA PRO A 11 7.25 -25.24 -9.13
C PRO A 11 5.73 -25.20 -8.89
N PRO A 12 5.03 -24.16 -9.36
CA PRO A 12 3.62 -24.00 -9.07
C PRO A 12 2.81 -25.11 -9.76
N ARG A 13 1.85 -25.67 -9.01
CA ARG A 13 0.82 -26.58 -9.56
C ARG A 13 -0.37 -25.75 -10.03
N ALA A 14 -1.17 -26.28 -10.95
CA ALA A 14 -2.36 -25.61 -11.48
C ALA A 14 -3.30 -25.08 -10.37
N ASP A 15 -3.50 -25.86 -9.31
CA ASP A 15 -4.35 -25.48 -8.18
C ASP A 15 -3.80 -24.27 -7.40
N HIS A 16 -2.49 -24.17 -7.23
CA HIS A 16 -1.85 -23.06 -6.53
C HIS A 16 -2.00 -21.74 -7.30
N ILE A 17 -1.92 -21.80 -8.64
CA ILE A 17 -2.12 -20.63 -9.50
C ILE A 17 -3.57 -20.14 -9.41
N LEU A 18 -4.54 -21.07 -9.38
CA LEU A 18 -5.95 -20.72 -9.25
C LEU A 18 -6.23 -20.04 -7.90
N ILE A 19 -5.68 -20.57 -6.80
CA ILE A 19 -5.81 -19.97 -5.46
C ILE A 19 -5.14 -18.58 -5.43
N ALA A 20 -3.93 -18.46 -5.97
CA ALA A 20 -3.22 -17.18 -6.04
C ALA A 20 -4.03 -16.12 -6.78
N LYS A 21 -4.69 -16.49 -7.89
CA LYS A 21 -5.56 -15.57 -8.64
C LYS A 21 -6.72 -15.05 -7.79
N TYR A 22 -7.39 -15.91 -7.03
CA TYR A 22 -8.49 -15.47 -6.15
C TYR A 22 -7.99 -14.57 -5.01
N ILE A 23 -6.85 -14.90 -4.41
CA ILE A 23 -6.22 -14.07 -3.37
C ILE A 23 -5.88 -12.68 -3.93
N VAL A 24 -5.29 -12.61 -5.14
CA VAL A 24 -4.97 -11.34 -5.80
C VAL A 24 -6.22 -10.49 -6.00
N ILE A 25 -7.32 -11.09 -6.48
CA ILE A 25 -8.59 -10.37 -6.69
C ILE A 25 -9.10 -9.78 -5.37
N VAL A 26 -9.22 -10.61 -4.34
CA VAL A 26 -9.75 -10.18 -3.03
C VAL A 26 -8.87 -9.12 -2.39
N LEU A 27 -7.55 -9.33 -2.38
CA LEU A 27 -6.62 -8.35 -1.81
C LEU A 27 -6.61 -7.05 -2.60
N SER A 28 -6.70 -7.08 -3.93
CA SER A 28 -6.76 -5.86 -4.74
C SER A 28 -8.02 -5.06 -4.45
N LEU A 29 -9.16 -5.73 -4.24
CA LEU A 29 -10.42 -5.08 -3.85
C LEU A 29 -10.35 -4.40 -2.48
N MET A 30 -9.47 -4.84 -1.58
CA MET A 30 -9.27 -4.20 -0.28
C MET A 30 -8.15 -3.13 -0.32
N PHE A 31 -7.05 -3.45 -0.98
CA PHE A 31 -5.84 -2.63 -1.04
C PHE A 31 -6.04 -1.36 -1.86
N VAL A 32 -6.68 -1.47 -3.03
CA VAL A 32 -6.85 -0.32 -3.93
C VAL A 32 -7.72 0.78 -3.30
N PRO A 33 -8.90 0.48 -2.71
CA PRO A 33 -9.66 1.50 -1.99
C PRO A 33 -8.89 2.10 -0.82
N TYR A 34 -8.20 1.28 -0.03
CA TYR A 34 -7.42 1.76 1.12
C TYR A 34 -6.34 2.77 0.69
N ILE A 35 -5.50 2.41 -0.28
CA ILE A 35 -4.43 3.31 -0.76
C ILE A 35 -5.03 4.57 -1.41
N SER A 36 -6.14 4.44 -2.13
CA SER A 36 -6.81 5.59 -2.76
C SER A 36 -7.36 6.57 -1.72
N THR A 37 -7.98 6.06 -0.66
CA THR A 37 -8.46 6.88 0.47
C THR A 37 -7.30 7.50 1.24
N LEU A 38 -6.23 6.76 1.51
CA LEU A 38 -5.04 7.29 2.19
C LEU A 38 -4.39 8.41 1.38
N PHE A 39 -4.22 8.20 0.07
CA PHE A 39 -3.66 9.21 -0.83
C PHE A 39 -4.56 10.45 -0.91
N GLY A 40 -5.86 10.26 -1.16
CA GLY A 40 -6.82 11.35 -1.28
C GLY A 40 -6.96 12.17 0.01
N SER A 41 -7.03 11.51 1.17
CA SER A 41 -7.09 12.19 2.48
C SER A 41 -5.80 12.97 2.76
N THR A 42 -4.63 12.39 2.46
CA THR A 42 -3.35 13.09 2.62
C THR A 42 -3.27 14.34 1.76
N LEU A 43 -3.65 14.24 0.49
CA LEU A 43 -3.63 15.38 -0.43
C LEU A 43 -4.61 16.47 0.01
N LEU A 44 -5.84 16.11 0.39
CA LEU A 44 -6.84 17.06 0.88
C LEU A 44 -6.40 17.73 2.18
N SER A 45 -5.90 16.97 3.17
CA SER A 45 -5.39 17.54 4.42
C SER A 45 -4.25 18.52 4.15
N LEU A 46 -3.29 18.17 3.29
CA LEU A 46 -2.19 19.09 2.95
C LEU A 46 -2.70 20.39 2.31
N ILE A 47 -3.65 20.30 1.37
CA ILE A 47 -4.25 21.47 0.72
C ILE A 47 -4.93 22.38 1.76
N TYR A 48 -5.78 21.81 2.63
CA TYR A 48 -6.48 22.59 3.64
C TYR A 48 -5.56 23.13 4.74
N SER A 49 -4.50 22.41 5.09
CA SER A 49 -3.46 22.90 6.02
C SER A 49 -2.75 24.12 5.44
N PHE A 50 -2.37 24.07 4.15
CA PHE A 50 -1.73 25.19 3.47
C PHE A 50 -2.68 26.39 3.36
N ARG A 51 -3.94 26.17 2.96
CA ARG A 51 -4.95 27.23 2.87
C ARG A 51 -5.28 27.84 4.23
N GLY A 52 -5.37 27.03 5.28
CA GLY A 52 -5.60 27.52 6.64
C GLY A 52 -4.49 28.45 7.13
N LYS A 53 -3.24 28.14 6.81
CA LYS A 53 -2.10 29.03 7.10
C LYS A 53 -2.10 30.30 6.23
N ASN A 54 -2.39 30.18 4.94
CA ASN A 54 -2.35 31.32 4.02
C ASN A 54 -3.51 32.31 4.21
N GLU A 55 -4.71 31.79 4.47
CA GLU A 55 -5.93 32.59 4.65
C GLU A 55 -6.14 33.00 6.12
N ASN A 56 -5.25 32.60 7.05
CA ASN A 56 -5.39 32.76 8.50
C ASN A 56 -6.76 32.31 9.04
N ASN A 57 -7.38 31.33 8.37
CA ASN A 57 -8.70 30.84 8.73
C ASN A 57 -8.58 29.51 9.51
N PRO A 58 -8.91 29.50 10.82
CA PRO A 58 -8.79 28.31 11.65
C PRO A 58 -9.71 27.16 11.20
N MET A 59 -10.76 27.44 10.43
CA MET A 59 -11.67 26.41 9.92
C MET A 59 -10.97 25.43 8.98
N PHE A 60 -10.10 25.92 8.08
CA PHE A 60 -9.37 25.04 7.15
C PHE A 60 -8.31 24.21 7.86
N SER A 61 -7.63 24.79 8.85
CA SER A 61 -6.67 24.04 9.67
C SER A 61 -7.36 22.93 10.47
N ARG A 62 -8.56 23.20 11.02
CA ARG A 62 -9.36 22.17 11.69
C ARG A 62 -9.82 21.08 10.73
N LEU A 63 -10.35 21.45 9.57
CA LEU A 63 -10.78 20.48 8.55
C LEU A 63 -9.63 19.57 8.09
N SER A 64 -8.43 20.14 7.90
CA SER A 64 -7.23 19.35 7.60
C SER A 64 -6.97 18.27 8.65
N GLN A 65 -7.07 18.64 9.92
CA GLN A 65 -6.85 17.71 11.03
C GLN A 65 -7.96 16.66 11.11
N ASP A 66 -9.23 17.08 10.95
CA ASP A 66 -10.38 16.16 10.98
C ASP A 66 -10.29 15.09 9.87
N ILE A 67 -9.85 15.49 8.67
CA ILE A 67 -9.61 14.57 7.54
C ILE A 67 -8.49 13.58 7.88
N ALA A 68 -7.37 14.08 8.42
CA ALA A 68 -6.23 13.23 8.78
C ALA A 68 -6.61 12.23 9.88
N ASP A 69 -7.30 12.70 10.92
CA ASP A 69 -7.69 11.89 12.06
C ASP A 69 -8.70 10.80 11.69
N THR A 70 -9.64 11.13 10.80
CA THR A 70 -10.75 10.24 10.42
C THR A 70 -10.37 9.27 9.30
N LEU A 71 -9.71 9.74 8.23
CA LEU A 71 -9.56 8.96 7.00
C LEU A 71 -8.20 8.26 6.85
N MET A 72 -7.13 8.75 7.49
CA MET A 72 -5.81 8.09 7.41
C MET A 72 -5.72 6.87 8.35
N GLY A 73 -6.71 6.70 9.26
CA GLY A 73 -6.75 5.61 10.21
C GLY A 73 -5.60 5.68 11.23
N GLY A 74 -5.16 4.51 11.70
CA GLY A 74 -4.03 4.38 12.62
C GLY A 74 -3.07 3.27 12.19
N TRP A 75 -1.98 3.11 12.93
CA TRP A 75 -0.90 2.16 12.61
C TRP A 75 -1.39 0.74 12.29
N GLY A 76 -2.34 0.21 13.07
CA GLY A 76 -2.89 -1.12 12.84
C GLY A 76 -3.55 -1.27 11.47
N MET A 77 -4.39 -0.30 11.09
CA MET A 77 -5.04 -0.29 9.78
C MET A 77 -4.01 -0.15 8.66
N ALA A 78 -2.98 0.66 8.86
CA ALA A 78 -1.93 0.86 7.86
C ALA A 78 -1.05 -0.37 7.63
N ILE A 79 -0.76 -1.14 8.67
CA ILE A 79 -0.03 -2.41 8.53
C ILE A 79 -0.90 -3.45 7.80
N VAL A 80 -2.15 -3.63 8.26
CA VAL A 80 -3.04 -4.68 7.73
C VAL A 80 -3.49 -4.39 6.30
N MET A 81 -3.84 -3.14 5.99
CA MET A 81 -4.36 -2.77 4.67
C MET A 81 -3.28 -2.21 3.74
N GLY A 82 -2.12 -1.80 4.25
CA GLY A 82 -1.02 -1.25 3.44
C GLY A 82 0.10 -2.25 3.20
N MET A 83 0.65 -2.85 4.25
CA MET A 83 1.86 -3.69 4.13
C MET A 83 1.55 -5.15 3.80
N LEU A 84 0.62 -5.77 4.54
CA LEU A 84 0.28 -7.18 4.40
C LEU A 84 -0.18 -7.56 2.98
N PRO A 85 -1.01 -6.75 2.28
CA PRO A 85 -1.43 -7.06 0.93
C PRO A 85 -0.26 -7.07 -0.05
N ILE A 86 0.73 -6.17 0.10
CA ILE A 86 1.89 -6.11 -0.79
C ILE A 86 2.73 -7.37 -0.68
N PHE A 87 3.02 -7.84 0.55
CA PHE A 87 3.75 -9.11 0.74
C PHE A 87 3.03 -10.28 0.12
N THR A 88 1.71 -10.33 0.30
CA THR A 88 0.89 -11.45 -0.20
C THR A 88 0.78 -11.40 -1.72
N LEU A 89 0.59 -10.22 -2.31
CA LEU A 89 0.59 -10.00 -3.76
C LEU A 89 1.95 -10.36 -4.37
N ALA A 90 3.07 -10.01 -3.72
CA ALA A 90 4.40 -10.39 -4.19
C ALA A 90 4.57 -11.91 -4.29
N ALA A 91 4.12 -12.65 -3.26
CA ALA A 91 4.15 -14.11 -3.27
C ALA A 91 3.23 -14.71 -4.36
N CYS A 92 2.00 -14.21 -4.47
CA CYS A 92 1.06 -14.68 -5.49
C CYS A 92 1.57 -14.42 -6.91
N PHE A 93 2.11 -13.23 -7.18
CA PHE A 93 2.65 -12.92 -8.50
C PHE A 93 3.95 -13.68 -8.79
N ALA A 94 4.79 -13.95 -7.78
CA ALA A 94 5.97 -14.79 -7.98
C ALA A 94 5.60 -16.22 -8.42
N GLN A 95 4.47 -16.76 -7.92
CA GLN A 95 3.93 -18.04 -8.39
C GLN A 95 3.29 -17.94 -9.77
N MET A 96 2.50 -16.91 -10.03
CA MET A 96 1.80 -16.74 -11.31
C MET A 96 2.74 -16.43 -12.48
N LEU A 97 3.86 -15.77 -12.21
CA LEU A 97 4.88 -15.38 -13.19
C LEU A 97 6.12 -16.27 -13.10
N TYR A 98 6.02 -17.43 -12.46
CA TYR A 98 7.12 -18.37 -12.37
C TYR A 98 7.61 -18.77 -13.78
N GLY A 99 8.90 -18.59 -14.04
CA GLY A 99 9.51 -18.84 -15.35
C GLY A 99 9.42 -17.66 -16.34
N ALA A 100 8.74 -16.56 -15.99
CA ALA A 100 8.84 -15.32 -16.75
C ALA A 100 10.10 -14.55 -16.33
N GLU A 101 10.80 -13.94 -17.30
CA GLU A 101 11.95 -13.05 -17.03
C GLU A 101 11.50 -11.67 -16.52
N VAL A 102 10.56 -11.64 -15.58
CA VAL A 102 10.00 -10.42 -14.99
C VAL A 102 10.44 -10.32 -13.54
N ALA A 103 11.11 -9.21 -13.20
CA ALA A 103 11.59 -8.93 -11.86
C ALA A 103 10.48 -8.50 -10.87
N ILE A 104 9.36 -9.23 -10.81
CA ILE A 104 8.16 -8.84 -10.09
C ILE A 104 8.38 -8.64 -8.58
N VAL A 105 9.22 -9.49 -7.98
CA VAL A 105 9.57 -9.40 -6.55
C VAL A 105 10.32 -8.09 -6.27
N GLN A 106 11.19 -7.65 -7.19
CA GLN A 106 11.94 -6.40 -7.04
C GLN A 106 11.00 -5.20 -7.15
N TYR A 107 10.08 -5.20 -8.12
CA TYR A 107 9.07 -4.14 -8.23
C TYR A 107 8.20 -4.05 -6.99
N MET A 108 7.74 -5.19 -6.44
CA MET A 108 6.94 -5.22 -5.22
C MET A 108 7.73 -4.77 -3.98
N ALA A 109 9.04 -5.05 -3.92
CA ALA A 109 9.89 -4.53 -2.85
C ALA A 109 10.00 -3.00 -2.89
N VAL A 110 10.15 -2.41 -4.08
CA VAL A 110 10.13 -0.95 -4.26
C VAL A 110 8.77 -0.37 -3.84
N THR A 111 7.67 -1.00 -4.26
CA THR A 111 6.32 -0.59 -3.85
C THR A 111 6.15 -0.65 -2.33
N LEU A 112 6.64 -1.69 -1.68
CA LEU A 112 6.59 -1.82 -0.22
C LEU A 112 7.32 -0.65 0.46
N VAL A 113 8.54 -0.33 0.02
CA VAL A 113 9.31 0.79 0.57
C VAL A 113 8.55 2.11 0.38
N ALA A 114 8.03 2.35 -0.82
CA ALA A 114 7.25 3.57 -1.10
C ALA A 114 6.00 3.68 -0.21
N VAL A 115 5.28 2.58 -0.01
CA VAL A 115 4.08 2.54 0.85
C VAL A 115 4.45 2.73 2.31
N VAL A 116 5.53 2.10 2.80
CA VAL A 116 6.02 2.29 4.17
C VAL A 116 6.40 3.75 4.41
N VAL A 117 7.18 4.36 3.51
CA VAL A 117 7.54 5.78 3.60
C VAL A 117 6.28 6.65 3.61
N SER A 118 5.32 6.37 2.73
CA SER A 118 4.07 7.14 2.65
C SER A 118 3.24 7.03 3.92
N ILE A 119 3.12 5.83 4.50
CA ILE A 119 2.41 5.60 5.76
C ILE A 119 3.10 6.34 6.90
N VAL A 120 4.44 6.24 7.00
CA VAL A 120 5.21 6.93 8.06
C VAL A 120 5.01 8.44 7.96
N LEU A 121 5.08 9.02 6.75
CA LEU A 121 4.87 10.44 6.53
C LEU A 121 3.42 10.86 6.86
N ALA A 122 2.43 10.08 6.46
CA ALA A 122 1.02 10.36 6.76
C ALA A 122 0.75 10.31 8.28
N MET A 123 1.32 9.32 8.97
CA MET A 123 1.19 9.18 10.43
C MET A 123 1.96 10.27 11.19
N TRP A 124 3.00 10.85 10.60
CA TRP A 124 3.74 11.96 11.21
C TRP A 124 3.09 13.32 10.94
N PHE A 125 2.38 13.45 9.83
CA PHE A 125 1.58 14.64 9.52
C PHE A 125 0.36 14.77 10.44
N LYS A 126 -0.27 13.64 10.77
CA LYS A 126 -1.37 13.54 11.72
C LYS A 126 -0.93 13.95 13.12
#